data_AF-A0A956D766-F1
#
_entry.id   AF-A0A956D766-F1
#
_cell.length_a   1.000
_cell.length_b   1.000
_cell.length_c   1.000
_cell.angle_alpha   90.00
_cell.angle_beta   90.00
_cell.angle_gamma   90.00
#
_symmetry.space_group_name_H-M   'P 1'
#
loop_
_entity.id
_entity.type
_entity.pdbx_description
1 polymer ?
#
loop_
_entity_poly.entity_id
_entity_poly.type
_entity_poly.pdbx_seq_one_letter_code
_entity_poly.pdbx_strand_id
1 'polypeptide(L)' 'MPRRSHGTGLFTREQLASCGEGCLFEPEVLIFHPENVHLGREVYVGHRAILKGYYDEVMRIGDGTWIGP' A
#
# COMPACT_ATOMS: atom_id res chain seq x y z
N MET A 1 -19.62 18.41 9.72
CA MET A 1 -19.53 17.32 8.72
C MET A 1 -19.72 15.98 9.42
N PRO A 2 -20.50 15.04 8.86
CA PRO A 2 -20.61 13.69 9.42
C PRO A 2 -19.25 12.99 9.36
N ARG A 3 -18.93 12.20 10.39
CA ARG A 3 -17.73 11.34 10.39
C ARG A 3 -17.85 10.32 9.27
N ARG A 4 -16.84 10.22 8.41
CA ARG A 4 -16.75 9.17 7.38
C ARG A 4 -15.68 8.16 7.77
N SER A 5 -15.96 6.90 7.50
CA SER A 5 -14.94 5.84 7.56
C SER A 5 -13.88 6.08 6.49
N HIS A 6 -12.64 5.62 6.75
CA HIS A 6 -11.58 5.56 5.74
C HIS A 6 -11.77 4.39 4.75
N GLY A 7 -12.84 3.60 4.89
CA GLY A 7 -13.10 2.41 4.10
C GLY A 7 -12.50 1.16 4.73
N THR A 8 -12.42 0.08 3.96
CA THR A 8 -11.90 -1.22 4.43
C THR A 8 -10.38 -1.34 4.33
N GLY A 9 -9.75 -0.54 3.46
CA GLY A 9 -8.33 -0.70 3.10
C GLY A 9 -8.05 -1.89 2.20
N LEU A 10 -9.07 -2.65 1.77
CA LEU A 10 -8.89 -3.65 0.72
C LEU A 10 -8.55 -2.96 -0.59
N PHE A 11 -7.59 -3.51 -1.32
CA PHE A 11 -7.07 -2.91 -2.54
C PHE A 11 -6.83 -3.95 -3.63
N THR A 12 -6.73 -3.50 -4.87
CA THR A 12 -6.15 -4.25 -6.00
C THR A 12 -4.87 -3.58 -6.45
N ARG A 13 -3.99 -4.32 -7.15
CA ARG A 13 -2.70 -3.78 -7.59
C ARG A 13 -2.86 -2.59 -8.53
N GLU A 14 -3.92 -2.57 -9.31
CA GLU A 14 -4.24 -1.52 -10.29
C GLU A 14 -4.65 -0.21 -9.63
N GLN A 15 -5.03 -0.24 -8.35
CA GLN A 15 -5.35 0.96 -7.58
C GLN A 15 -4.09 1.65 -7.03
N LEU A 16 -2.94 0.97 -7.03
CA LEU A 16 -1.67 1.58 -6.61
C LEU A 16 -1.21 2.62 -7.63
N ALA A 17 -0.62 3.70 -7.14
CA ALA A 17 -0.01 4.73 -7.99
C ALA A 17 1.09 4.14 -8.88
N SER A 18 1.88 3.21 -8.33
CA SER A 18 2.76 2.31 -9.10
C SER A 18 3.08 1.05 -8.30
N CYS A 19 3.21 -0.07 -8.97
CA CYS A 19 3.63 -1.34 -8.38
C CYS A 19 4.67 -1.99 -9.29
N GLY A 20 5.94 -1.96 -8.88
CA GLY A 20 7.01 -2.58 -9.64
C GLY A 20 6.88 -4.11 -9.71
N GLU A 21 7.56 -4.69 -10.70
CA GLU A 21 7.60 -6.14 -10.89
C GLU A 21 8.10 -6.87 -9.63
N GLY A 22 7.56 -8.06 -9.37
CA GLY A 22 7.99 -8.90 -8.25
C GLY A 22 7.48 -8.48 -6.87
N CYS A 23 6.64 -7.45 -6.75
CA CYS A 23 6.03 -7.10 -5.46
C CYS A 23 5.15 -8.23 -4.92
N LEU A 24 5.31 -8.58 -3.63
CA LEU A 24 4.52 -9.59 -2.94
C LEU A 24 3.71 -8.95 -1.81
N PHE A 25 2.44 -9.33 -1.71
CA PHE A 25 1.56 -8.92 -0.62
C PHE A 25 1.01 -10.17 0.05
N GLU A 26 1.30 -10.31 1.33
CA GLU A 26 0.75 -11.39 2.13
C GLU A 26 -0.75 -11.18 2.42
N PRO A 27 -1.45 -12.23 2.84
CA PRO A 27 -2.82 -12.12 3.34
C PRO A 27 -3.01 -10.99 4.36
N GLU A 28 -4.18 -10.34 4.25
CA GLU A 28 -4.67 -9.29 5.16
C GLU A 28 -3.87 -7.97 5.15
N VAL A 29 -3.02 -7.74 4.15
CA VAL A 29 -2.48 -6.40 3.89
C VAL A 29 -3.60 -5.42 3.56
N LEU A 30 -3.60 -4.27 4.23
CA LEU A 30 -4.52 -3.18 3.95
C LEU A 30 -3.76 -1.96 3.43
N ILE A 31 -4.26 -1.36 2.35
CA ILE A 31 -3.73 -0.14 1.78
C ILE A 31 -4.84 0.91 1.70
N PHE A 32 -4.67 2.00 2.43
CA PHE A 32 -5.55 3.17 2.38
C PHE A 32 -4.93 4.22 1.46
N HIS A 33 -5.76 4.89 0.67
CA HIS A 33 -5.31 5.81 -0.38
C HIS A 33 -4.25 5.18 -1.30
N PRO A 34 -4.52 4.01 -1.91
CA PRO A 34 -3.56 3.32 -2.77
C PRO A 34 -3.12 4.18 -3.96
N GLU A 35 -3.95 5.13 -4.40
CA GLU A 35 -3.64 6.12 -5.43
C GLU A 35 -2.43 7.00 -5.10
N ASN A 36 -2.00 7.04 -3.83
CA ASN A 36 -0.85 7.79 -3.33
C ASN A 36 0.31 6.89 -2.89
N VAL A 37 0.25 5.58 -3.15
CA VAL A 37 1.28 4.61 -2.75
C VAL A 37 2.04 4.11 -3.99
N HIS A 38 3.35 4.37 -4.00
CA HIS A 38 4.29 3.91 -5.01
C HIS A 38 5.22 2.84 -4.44
N LEU A 39 5.21 1.65 -5.04
CA LEU A 39 6.16 0.58 -4.74
C LEU A 39 7.13 0.40 -5.91
N GLY A 40 8.42 0.31 -5.57
CA GLY A 40 9.48 -0.13 -6.47
C GLY A 40 9.36 -1.62 -6.84
N ARG A 41 10.44 -2.20 -7.34
CA ARG A 41 10.51 -3.63 -7.68
C ARG A 41 10.79 -4.48 -6.44
N GLU A 42 10.32 -5.72 -6.44
CA GLU A 42 10.65 -6.72 -5.41
C GLU A 42 10.36 -6.25 -3.97
N VAL A 43 9.31 -5.45 -3.79
CA VAL A 43 8.85 -5.04 -2.45
C VAL A 43 8.03 -6.17 -1.83
N TYR A 44 8.39 -6.55 -0.60
CA TYR A 44 7.65 -7.50 0.21
C TYR A 44 6.81 -6.77 1.25
N VAL A 45 5.51 -7.05 1.29
CA VAL A 45 4.58 -6.54 2.30
C VAL A 45 3.98 -7.73 3.06
N GLY A 46 4.44 -7.91 4.29
CA GLY A 46 4.12 -9.01 5.18
C GLY A 46 2.71 -8.97 5.76
N HIS A 47 2.34 -10.06 6.40
CA HIS A 47 0.99 -10.29 6.93
C HIS A 47 0.49 -9.12 7.78
N ARG A 48 -0.76 -8.70 7.52
CA ARG A 48 -1.48 -7.69 8.31
C ARG A 48 -0.80 -6.32 8.37
N ALA A 49 0.17 -6.04 7.49
CA ALA A 49 0.71 -4.70 7.36
C ALA A 49 -0.38 -3.72 6.90
N ILE A 50 -0.32 -2.49 7.42
CA ILE A 50 -1.19 -1.40 7.00
C ILE A 50 -0.32 -0.30 6.40
N LEU A 51 -0.49 -0.07 5.10
CA LEU A 51 0.08 1.09 4.42
C LEU A 51 -1.02 2.14 4.28
N LYS A 52 -0.74 3.38 4.70
CA LYS A 52 -1.70 4.47 4.58
C LYS A 52 -1.06 5.61 3.80
N GLY A 53 -1.40 5.70 2.51
CA GLY A 53 -1.19 6.91 1.74
C GLY A 53 -1.88 8.09 2.43
N TYR A 54 -1.26 9.26 2.39
CA TYR A 54 -1.83 10.48 2.93
C TYR A 54 -2.50 11.27 1.80
N TYR A 55 -3.51 12.09 2.10
CA TYR A 55 -4.25 12.80 1.06
C TYR A 55 -3.45 13.95 0.41
N ASP A 56 -2.41 14.44 1.09
CA ASP A 56 -1.61 15.61 0.69
C ASP A 56 -0.16 15.27 0.29
N GLU A 57 0.21 13.99 0.34
CA GLU A 57 1.56 13.52 -0.03
C GLU A 57 1.55 12.10 -0.57
N VAL A 58 2.67 11.69 -1.15
CA VAL A 58 2.88 10.33 -1.67
C VAL A 58 3.74 9.49 -0.75
N MET A 59 3.38 8.23 -0.56
CA MET A 59 4.23 7.22 0.07
C MET A 59 5.06 6.53 -1.03
N ARG A 60 6.39 6.61 -0.94
CA ARG A 60 7.31 5.94 -1.88
C ARG A 60 8.15 4.91 -1.13
N ILE A 61 8.04 3.65 -1.54
CA ILE A 61 8.84 2.53 -1.03
C ILE A 61 9.74 2.05 -2.17
N GLY A 62 11.05 2.04 -1.93
CA GLY A 62 12.06 1.71 -2.94
C GLY A 62 12.19 0.22 -3.24
N ASP A 63 12.99 -0.09 -4.26
CA ASP A 63 13.28 -1.47 -4.68
C ASP A 63 13.84 -2.34 -3.54
N GLY A 64 13.44 -3.61 -3.50
CA GLY A 64 13.97 -4.61 -2.56
C GLY A 64 13.60 -4.37 -1.10
N THR A 65 12.60 -3.54 -0.82
CA THR A 65 12.19 -3.22 0.55
C THR A 65 11.35 -4.34 1.16
N TRP A 66 11.63 -4.67 2.43
CA TRP A 66 10.83 -5.58 3.25
C TRP A 66 10.04 -4.80 4.30
N ILE A 67 8.71 -4.98 4.32
CA ILE A 67 7.82 -4.37 5.32
C ILE A 67 7.03 -5.49 6.00
N GLY A 68 7.41 -5.85 7.22
CA GLY A 68 6.77 -6.92 7.98
C GLY A 68 7.64 -7.29 9.19
N PRO A 69 7.14 -8.20 10.06
CA PRO A 69 7.99 -8.88 11.03
C PRO A 69 9.09 -9.71 10.36
#